data_AF-A0A520FPA8-F1
#
_entry.id   AF-A0A520FPA8-F1
#
_cell.length_a   1.000
_cell.length_b   1.000
_cell.length_c   1.000
_cell.angle_alpha   90.00
_cell.angle_beta   90.00
_cell.angle_gamma   90.00
#
_symmetry.space_group_name_H-M   'P 1'
#
loop_
_entity.id
_entity.type
_entity.pdbx_description
1 polymer ?
#
loop_
_entity_poly.entity_id
_entity_poly.type
_entity_poly.pdbx_seq_one_letter_code
_entity_poly.pdbx_strand_id
1 'polypeptide(L)' 'MNNQLPGLLPLDGITVVSFEQAVAAPIATRHLADLGARVIKVERIGEGDFAR' A
#
# COMPACT_ATOMS: atom_id res chain seq x y z
N MET A 1 -19.25 9.96 -27.96
CA MET A 1 -18.48 10.59 -26.87
C MET A 1 -18.12 9.48 -25.91
N ASN A 2 -16.90 8.92 -26.02
CA ASN A 2 -16.49 7.75 -25.25
C ASN A 2 -16.24 8.17 -23.80
N ASN A 3 -17.06 7.66 -22.88
CA ASN A 3 -16.86 7.84 -21.44
C ASN A 3 -15.76 6.87 -20.97
N GLN A 4 -14.50 7.22 -21.22
CA GLN A 4 -13.36 6.57 -20.57
C GLN A 4 -13.00 7.43 -19.36
N LEU A 5 -13.42 6.99 -18.16
CA LEU A 5 -12.84 7.49 -16.92
C LEU A 5 -11.31 7.28 -17.04
N PRO A 6 -10.45 8.25 -16.68
CA PRO A 6 -9.01 8.04 -16.64
C PRO A 6 -8.76 6.72 -15.89
N GLY A 7 -8.05 5.78 -16.51
CA GLY A 7 -8.01 4.38 -16.09
C GLY A 7 -7.59 4.25 -14.63
N LEU A 8 -8.57 4.14 -13.74
CA LEU A 8 -8.35 3.99 -12.31
C LEU A 8 -7.60 2.67 -12.12
N LEU A 9 -6.50 2.71 -11.37
CA LEU A 9 -5.79 1.49 -11.01
C LEU A 9 -6.75 0.56 -10.24
N PRO A 10 -6.55 -0.77 -10.28
CA PRO A 10 -7.54 -1.72 -9.74
C PRO A 10 -7.91 -1.52 -8.26
N LEU A 11 -7.05 -0.87 -7.47
CA LEU A 11 -7.28 -0.57 -6.05
C LEU A 11 -7.38 0.93 -5.75
N ASP A 12 -7.63 1.76 -6.76
CA ASP A 12 -7.84 3.19 -6.53
C ASP A 12 -9.00 3.45 -5.55
N GLY A 13 -8.82 4.44 -4.68
CA GLY A 13 -9.77 4.76 -3.60
C GLY A 13 -9.73 3.82 -2.38
N ILE A 14 -8.99 2.71 -2.42
CA ILE A 14 -8.83 1.82 -1.27
C ILE A 14 -7.74 2.34 -0.33
N THR A 15 -8.04 2.45 0.97
CA THR A 15 -7.02 2.70 2.02
C THR A 15 -6.69 1.39 2.75
N VAL A 16 -5.41 1.08 2.86
CA VAL A 16 -4.88 -0.06 3.62
C VAL A 16 -4.08 0.46 4.79
N VAL A 17 -4.39 0.01 6.01
CA VAL A 17 -3.56 0.25 7.20
C VAL A 17 -2.81 -1.05 7.49
N SER A 18 -1.47 -1.03 7.45
CA SER A 18 -0.64 -2.22 7.62
C SER A 18 0.22 -2.18 8.88
N PHE A 19 0.30 -3.31 9.57
CA PHE A 19 1.17 -3.56 10.72
C PHE A 19 2.15 -4.67 10.34
N GLU A 20 3.17 -4.30 9.59
CA GLU A 20 4.07 -5.21 8.91
C GLU A 20 5.53 -4.99 9.33
N GLN A 21 6.34 -6.04 9.18
CA GLN A 21 7.76 -6.05 9.50
C GLN A 21 8.50 -6.93 8.49
N ALA A 22 9.81 -6.71 8.35
CA ALA A 22 10.71 -7.53 7.54
C ALA A 22 10.33 -7.58 6.06
N VAL A 23 9.90 -8.74 5.54
CA VAL A 23 9.89 -9.00 4.08
C VAL A 23 8.50 -9.30 3.53
N ALA A 24 7.82 -10.35 4.01
CA ALA A 24 6.63 -10.88 3.34
C ALA A 24 5.47 -9.87 3.28
N ALA A 25 5.12 -9.27 4.42
CA ALA A 25 4.04 -8.30 4.48
C ALA A 25 4.39 -6.98 3.76
N PRO A 26 5.59 -6.39 3.92
CA PRO A 26 6.00 -5.23 3.11
C PRO A 26 6.00 -5.46 1.60
N ILE A 27 6.33 -6.66 1.13
CA ILE A 27 6.18 -7.01 -0.30
C ILE A 27 4.70 -7.06 -0.70
N ALA A 28 3.85 -7.69 0.13
CA ALA A 28 2.44 -7.80 -0.16
C ALA A 28 1.77 -6.41 -0.27
N THR A 29 2.00 -5.52 0.68
CA THR A 29 1.37 -4.20 0.69
C THR A 29 2.00 -3.25 -0.32
N ARG A 30 3.27 -3.43 -0.69
CA ARG A 30 3.88 -2.76 -1.84
C ARG A 30 3.10 -3.05 -3.13
N HIS A 31 2.76 -4.31 -3.38
CA HIS A 31 1.94 -4.65 -4.56
C HIS A 31 0.54 -4.02 -4.52
N LEU A 32 -0.05 -3.86 -3.33
CA LEU A 32 -1.33 -3.14 -3.19
C LEU A 32 -1.16 -1.65 -3.53
N ALA A 33 -0.07 -1.02 -3.10
CA ALA A 33 0.25 0.36 -3.45
C ALA A 33 0.50 0.54 -4.96
N ASP A 34 1.23 -0.39 -5.59
CA ASP A 34 1.48 -0.39 -7.04
C ASP A 34 0.17 -0.49 -7.84
N LEU A 35 -0.86 -1.16 -7.27
CA LEU A 35 -2.21 -1.27 -7.82
C LEU A 35 -3.13 -0.11 -7.44
N GLY A 36 -2.62 0.95 -6.80
CA GLY A 36 -3.35 2.20 -6.55
C GLY A 36 -3.90 2.39 -5.14
N ALA A 37 -3.69 1.43 -4.22
CA ALA A 37 -4.14 1.59 -2.85
C ALA A 37 -3.31 2.65 -2.10
N ARG A 38 -3.96 3.43 -1.24
CA ARG A 38 -3.27 4.26 -0.23
C ARG A 38 -2.85 3.39 0.95
N VAL A 39 -1.59 2.97 0.98
CA VAL A 39 -1.03 2.14 2.07
C VAL A 39 -0.41 3.02 3.15
N ILE A 40 -0.89 2.87 4.39
CA ILE A 40 -0.37 3.52 5.59
C ILE A 40 0.28 2.45 6.45
N LYS A 41 1.61 2.45 6.49
CA LYS A 41 2.38 1.55 7.33
C LYS A 41 2.51 2.12 8.75
N VAL A 42 2.08 1.35 9.74
CA VAL A 42 2.25 1.67 11.16
C VAL A 42 3.45 0.89 11.69
N GLU A 43 4.42 1.63 12.23
CA GLU A 43 5.65 1.06 12.76
C GLU A 43 5.81 1.34 14.26
N ARG A 44 6.78 0.66 14.88
CA ARG A 44 7.13 0.85 16.29
C ARG A 44 7.79 2.20 16.49
N ILE A 45 7.36 2.94 17.53
CA ILE A 45 7.94 4.24 17.88
C ILE A 45 9.44 4.04 18.20
N GLY A 46 10.29 4.92 17.67
CA GLY A 46 11.74 4.93 17.92
C GLY A 46 12.54 3.93 17.09
N GLU A 47 12.07 2.69 16.95
CA GLU A 47 12.81 1.61 16.25
C GLU A 47 12.40 1.43 14.78
N GLY A 48 11.14 1.70 14.44
CA GLY A 48 10.61 1.40 13.11
C GLY A 48 10.50 -0.11 12.79
N ASP A 49 10.51 -0.42 11.50
CA ASP A 49 10.63 -1.77 10.96
C ASP A 49 12.03 -2.37 11.23
N PHE A 50 12.08 -3.66 11.61
CA PHE A 50 13.32 -4.43 11.74
C PHE A 50 14.25 -4.39 10.52
N ALA A 51 13.72 -4.17 9.32
CA ALA A 51 14.49 -4.13 8.08
C ALA A 51 15.05 -2.74 7.69
N ARG A 52 14.92 -1.73 8.57
CA ARG A 52 15.46 -0.37 8.34
C ARG A 52 16.97 -0.26 8.50
#